data_AF-A0A0P0WV35-F1
#
_entry.id   AF-A0A0P0WV35-F1
#
_cell.length_a   1.000
_cell.length_b   1.000
_cell.length_c   1.000
_cell.angle_alpha   90.00
_cell.angle_beta   90.00
_cell.angle_gamma   90.00
#
_symmetry.space_group_name_H-M   'P 1'
#
loop_
_entity.id
_entity.type
_entity.pdbx_description
1 polymer ?
#
loop_
_entity_poly.entity_id
_entity_poly.type
_entity_poly.pdbx_seq_one_letter_code
_entity_poly.pdbx_strand_id
1 'polypeptide(L)'
;MDMELSSSSSSTTVASSPASSPPLGRCVLRFRLPPAWTPEEDAVLERLAMEHGSRHWRRVAAQMPRRRSPAQCRDRWGDHLARDVFHRPFTAADDAELARLCLRLDDDAGFAAGRRWKDVSRAVYGRSSCAVKRRWRELRRSDAFLGALWRPRTTTTAPPANAAITTTC
;
A
#
# COMPACT_ATOMS: atom_id res chain seq x y z
N MET A 1 94.09 -14.13 -21.42
CA MET A 1 93.26 -15.04 -20.61
C MET A 1 92.82 -14.25 -19.39
N ASP A 2 91.60 -14.52 -18.92
CA ASP A 2 90.84 -13.82 -17.85
C ASP A 2 90.10 -12.56 -18.36
N MET A 3 88.83 -12.62 -18.82
CA MET A 3 87.54 -12.94 -18.15
C MET A 3 87.28 -12.13 -16.89
N GLU A 4 86.31 -11.21 -16.94
CA GLU A 4 85.22 -10.92 -15.97
C GLU A 4 84.34 -9.79 -16.56
N LEU A 5 83.11 -10.00 -17.02
CA LEU A 5 81.83 -10.19 -16.31
C LEU A 5 81.49 -9.06 -15.30
N SER A 6 80.59 -8.15 -15.71
CA SER A 6 79.55 -7.54 -14.86
C SER A 6 78.59 -6.71 -15.73
N SER A 7 77.42 -7.25 -16.06
CA SER A 7 76.17 -7.12 -15.30
C SER A 7 75.44 -5.81 -15.59
N SER A 8 74.60 -5.84 -16.62
CA SER A 8 73.53 -4.89 -16.86
C SER A 8 72.48 -5.01 -15.75
N SER A 9 72.19 -3.93 -15.04
CA SER A 9 70.99 -3.82 -14.18
C SER A 9 70.11 -2.69 -14.72
N SER A 10 69.11 -3.06 -15.51
CA SER A 10 68.02 -2.17 -15.91
C SER A 10 66.97 -2.18 -14.79
N SER A 11 66.93 -1.12 -13.99
CA SER A 11 65.88 -0.94 -12.98
C SER A 11 64.56 -0.63 -13.66
N THR A 12 63.62 -1.57 -13.58
CA THR A 12 62.22 -1.41 -13.99
C THR A 12 61.53 -0.43 -13.03
N THR A 13 61.07 0.70 -13.55
CA THR A 13 60.14 1.59 -12.83
C THR A 13 58.76 0.94 -12.81
N VAL A 14 58.30 0.52 -11.62
CA VAL A 14 56.90 0.13 -11.42
C VAL A 14 56.05 1.39 -11.29
N ALA A 15 55.08 1.52 -12.19
CA ALA A 15 54.14 2.63 -12.23
C ALA A 15 53.17 2.58 -11.03
N SER A 16 53.02 3.72 -10.38
CA SER A 16 52.12 3.94 -9.25
C SER A 16 50.63 3.82 -9.64
N SER A 17 49.88 3.03 -8.87
CA SER A 17 48.43 2.86 -8.97
C SER A 17 47.65 4.15 -8.71
N PRO A 18 46.56 4.45 -9.45
CA PRO A 18 45.73 5.61 -9.17
C PRO A 18 44.64 5.34 -8.10
N ALA A 19 44.57 6.30 -7.19
CA ALA A 19 43.49 6.73 -6.29
C ALA A 19 42.20 5.88 -6.20
N SER A 20 41.92 5.39 -4.99
CA SER A 20 40.59 4.91 -4.60
C SER A 20 39.63 6.09 -4.42
N SER A 21 38.55 6.12 -5.20
CA SER A 21 37.43 7.04 -5.01
C SER A 21 36.81 6.86 -3.61
N PRO A 22 36.45 7.94 -2.89
CA PRO A 22 35.77 7.82 -1.61
C PRO A 22 34.34 7.27 -1.81
N PRO A 23 33.84 6.40 -0.92
CA PRO A 23 32.48 5.88 -1.02
C PRO A 23 31.49 7.02 -0.83
N LEU A 24 30.56 7.16 -1.78
CA LEU A 24 29.47 8.13 -1.73
C LEU A 24 28.74 8.00 -0.37
N GLY A 25 28.80 9.07 0.42
CA GLY A 25 28.24 9.12 1.76
C GLY A 25 26.77 8.71 1.77
N ARG A 26 26.41 7.77 2.65
CA ARG A 26 25.01 7.38 2.89
C ARG A 26 24.24 8.63 3.34
N CYS A 27 23.35 9.10 2.48
CA CYS A 27 22.46 10.20 2.80
C CYS A 27 21.40 9.69 3.79
N VAL A 28 21.59 9.97 5.09
CA VAL A 28 20.63 9.59 6.14
C VAL A 28 19.46 10.57 6.08
N LEU A 29 18.40 10.18 5.38
CA LEU A 29 17.13 10.91 5.40
C LEU A 29 16.51 10.76 6.79
N ARG A 30 16.60 11.83 7.60
CA ARG A 30 15.90 11.92 8.89
C ARG A 30 14.43 12.25 8.63
N PHE A 31 13.61 11.22 8.48
CA PHE A 31 12.16 11.35 8.43
C PHE A 31 11.63 11.69 9.83
N ARG A 32 11.16 12.93 10.03
CA ARG A 32 10.36 13.27 11.21
C ARG A 32 8.95 12.73 10.97
N LEU A 33 8.54 11.74 11.77
CA LEU A 33 7.17 11.25 11.74
C LEU A 33 6.22 12.37 12.16
N PRO A 34 5.07 12.53 11.48
CA PRO A 34 4.09 13.51 11.88
C PRO A 34 3.58 13.18 13.29
N PRO A 35 3.41 14.17 14.18
CA PRO A 35 2.93 13.94 15.53
C PRO A 35 1.53 13.31 15.52
N ALA A 36 1.25 12.43 16.47
CA ALA A 36 -0.07 11.82 16.64
C ALA A 36 -1.15 12.90 16.88
N TRP A 37 -2.38 12.64 16.45
CA TRP A 37 -3.53 13.49 16.73
C TRP A 37 -4.01 13.25 18.17
N THR A 38 -4.21 14.33 18.93
CA THR A 38 -4.79 14.25 20.28
C THR A 38 -6.30 14.54 20.22
N PRO A 39 -7.09 14.07 21.20
CA PRO A 39 -8.53 14.33 21.22
C PRO A 39 -8.86 15.83 21.30
N GLU A 40 -8.00 16.65 21.92
CA GLU A 40 -8.16 18.11 21.94
C GLU A 40 -7.98 18.71 20.54
N GLU A 41 -6.99 18.22 19.78
CA GLU A 41 -6.81 18.62 18.38
C GLU A 41 -7.99 18.20 17.51
N ASP A 42 -8.51 16.99 17.72
CA ASP A 42 -9.67 16.48 16.99
C ASP A 42 -10.92 17.32 17.27
N ALA A 43 -11.18 17.68 18.54
CA ALA A 43 -12.31 18.53 18.92
C ALA A 43 -12.22 19.93 18.30
N VAL A 44 -11.01 20.51 18.24
CA VAL A 44 -10.79 21.80 17.57
C VAL A 44 -10.98 21.67 16.06
N LEU A 45 -10.44 20.61 15.45
CA LEU A 45 -10.58 20.35 14.02
C LEU A 45 -12.05 20.14 13.65
N GLU A 46 -12.82 19.43 14.47
CA GLU A 46 -14.24 19.20 14.25
C GLU A 46 -15.04 20.49 14.27
N ARG A 47 -14.84 21.31 15.31
CA ARG A 47 -15.49 22.63 15.40
C ARG A 47 -15.17 23.50 14.17
N LEU A 48 -13.89 23.59 13.80
CA LEU A 48 -13.45 24.44 12.68
C LEU A 48 -13.95 23.91 11.33
N ALA A 49 -14.01 22.60 11.15
CA ALA A 49 -14.53 21.98 9.92
C ALA A 49 -16.04 22.18 9.78
N MET A 50 -16.78 22.18 10.90
CA MET A 50 -18.20 22.52 10.93
C MET A 50 -18.44 24.01 10.67
N GLU A 51 -17.64 24.90 11.23
CA GLU A 51 -17.79 26.36 11.10
C GLU A 51 -17.44 26.88 9.70
N HIS A 52 -16.31 26.46 9.13
CA HIS A 52 -15.83 26.96 7.83
C HIS A 52 -16.22 26.07 6.64
N GLY A 53 -16.84 24.93 6.91
CA GLY A 53 -17.11 23.88 5.94
C GLY A 53 -15.86 23.09 5.54
N SER A 54 -16.05 21.82 5.19
CA SER A 54 -15.01 20.84 4.81
C SER A 54 -14.31 21.10 3.48
N ARG A 55 -14.34 22.35 2.97
CA ARG A 55 -13.70 22.78 1.72
C ARG A 55 -12.54 23.75 1.95
N HIS A 56 -12.49 24.42 3.11
CA HIS A 56 -11.54 25.52 3.37
C HIS A 56 -10.38 25.12 4.31
N TRP A 57 -9.69 24.02 3.99
CA TRP A 57 -8.65 23.43 4.86
C TRP A 57 -7.47 24.34 5.18
N ARG A 58 -7.15 25.31 4.31
CA ARG A 58 -6.11 26.31 4.59
C ARG A 58 -6.46 27.19 5.78
N ARG A 59 -7.73 27.61 5.87
CA ARG A 59 -8.24 28.43 6.97
C ARG A 59 -8.34 27.64 8.27
N VAL A 60 -8.80 26.39 8.17
CA VAL A 60 -8.85 25.45 9.30
C VAL A 60 -7.46 25.21 9.88
N ALA A 61 -6.48 24.86 9.04
CA ALA A 61 -5.11 24.61 9.47
C ALA A 61 -4.43 25.82 10.12
N ALA A 62 -4.74 27.04 9.67
CA ALA A 62 -4.20 28.27 10.25
C ALA A 62 -4.66 28.52 11.70
N GLN A 63 -5.82 27.97 12.08
CA GLN A 63 -6.40 28.12 13.43
C GLN A 63 -6.12 26.91 14.34
N MET A 64 -5.42 25.89 13.83
CA MET A 64 -5.07 24.72 14.63
C MET A 64 -3.95 25.05 15.63
N PRO A 65 -4.03 24.57 16.88
CA PRO A 65 -3.11 24.91 17.96
C PRO A 65 -1.68 24.40 17.71
N ARG A 66 -1.55 23.22 17.09
CA ARG A 66 -0.29 22.75 16.52
C ARG A 66 -0.36 23.05 15.03
N ARG A 67 0.68 23.64 14.44
CA ARG A 67 0.75 23.99 13.00
C ARG A 67 0.63 22.76 12.08
N ARG A 68 -0.57 22.17 11.99
CA ARG A 68 -0.95 21.07 11.11
C ARG A 68 -1.03 21.60 9.69
N SER A 69 -0.68 20.77 8.71
CA SER A 69 -0.85 21.15 7.32
C SER A 69 -2.32 21.03 6.89
N PRO A 70 -2.79 21.82 5.91
CA PRO A 70 -4.14 21.69 5.36
C PRO A 70 -4.47 20.26 4.89
N ALA A 71 -3.48 19.55 4.34
CA ALA A 71 -3.63 18.16 3.93
C ALA A 71 -3.87 17.24 5.12
N GLN A 72 -3.10 17.39 6.21
CA GLN A 72 -3.30 16.62 7.44
C GLN A 72 -4.70 16.83 8.03
N CYS A 73 -5.18 18.08 8.07
CA CYS A 73 -6.51 18.39 8.57
C CYS A 73 -7.61 17.73 7.73
N ARG A 74 -7.52 17.85 6.40
CA ARG A 74 -8.48 17.21 5.47
C ARG A 74 -8.51 15.70 5.66
N ASP A 75 -7.34 15.08 5.67
CA ASP A 75 -7.23 13.62 5.73
C ASP A 75 -7.72 13.12 7.08
N ARG A 76 -7.37 13.79 8.19
CA ARG A 76 -7.90 13.49 9.53
C ARG A 76 -9.42 13.59 9.56
N TRP A 77 -9.98 14.66 9.01
CA TRP A 77 -11.43 14.85 8.96
C TRP A 77 -12.11 13.72 8.18
N GLY A 78 -11.70 13.49 6.94
CA GLY A 78 -12.34 12.51 6.06
C GLY A 78 -12.16 11.05 6.48
N ASP A 79 -11.06 10.73 7.19
CA ASP A 79 -10.80 9.36 7.62
C ASP A 79 -11.37 9.04 9.01
N HIS A 80 -11.54 10.05 9.87
CA HIS A 80 -11.78 9.85 11.30
C HIS A 80 -12.85 10.71 11.97
N LEU A 81 -13.20 11.90 11.46
CA LEU A 81 -14.07 12.84 12.20
C LEU A 81 -15.37 13.18 11.47
N ALA A 82 -15.43 13.01 10.15
CA ALA A 82 -16.63 13.34 9.40
C ALA A 82 -17.80 12.45 9.85
N ARG A 83 -19.00 13.06 9.97
CA ARG A 83 -20.21 12.41 10.50
C ARG A 83 -20.64 11.17 9.74
N ASP A 84 -20.28 11.10 8.46
CA ASP A 84 -20.57 9.97 7.60
C ASP A 84 -19.60 8.80 7.81
N VAL A 85 -18.54 8.93 8.61
CA VAL A 85 -17.58 7.87 8.90
C VAL A 85 -18.02 7.03 10.09
N PHE A 86 -18.28 5.75 9.85
CA PHE A 86 -18.67 4.82 10.90
C PHE A 86 -17.49 4.04 11.54
N HIS A 87 -17.38 4.06 12.88
CA HIS A 87 -16.18 3.61 13.61
C HIS A 87 -16.26 2.25 14.34
N ARG A 88 -17.37 1.51 14.29
CA ARG A 88 -17.47 0.21 15.00
C ARG A 88 -16.44 -0.84 14.50
N PRO A 89 -16.16 -1.93 15.21
CA PRO A 89 -15.34 -3.03 14.68
C PRO A 89 -15.92 -3.68 13.41
N PHE A 90 -15.07 -4.20 12.52
CA PHE A 90 -15.54 -5.00 11.38
C PHE A 90 -16.15 -6.31 11.88
N THR A 91 -17.33 -6.64 11.36
CA THR A 91 -18.01 -7.92 11.58
C THR A 91 -17.84 -8.84 10.40
N ALA A 92 -18.07 -10.14 10.61
CA ALA A 92 -18.03 -11.14 9.53
C ALA A 92 -18.95 -10.79 8.36
N ALA A 93 -20.11 -10.17 8.63
CA ALA A 93 -21.02 -9.68 7.59
C ALA A 93 -20.41 -8.52 6.78
N ASP A 94 -19.69 -7.60 7.43
CA ASP A 94 -18.98 -6.51 6.73
C ASP A 94 -17.88 -7.08 5.83
N ASP A 95 -17.15 -8.09 6.32
CA ASP A 95 -16.08 -8.74 5.59
C ASP A 95 -16.61 -9.50 4.38
N ALA A 96 -17.74 -10.21 4.54
CA ALA A 96 -18.41 -10.91 3.45
C ALA A 96 -18.88 -9.95 2.34
N GLU A 97 -19.50 -8.82 2.71
CA GLU A 97 -19.93 -7.82 1.73
C GLU A 97 -18.75 -7.12 1.07
N LEU A 98 -17.71 -6.78 1.85
CA LEU A 98 -16.46 -6.22 1.32
C LEU A 98 -15.82 -7.16 0.30
N ALA A 99 -15.71 -8.44 0.63
CA ALA A 99 -15.13 -9.43 -0.28
C ALA A 99 -16.00 -9.63 -1.53
N ARG A 100 -17.33 -9.72 -1.37
CA ARG A 100 -18.28 -9.80 -2.48
C ARG A 100 -18.09 -8.63 -3.45
N LEU A 101 -17.96 -7.41 -2.93
CA LEU A 101 -17.76 -6.20 -3.74
C LEU A 101 -16.38 -6.16 -4.38
N CYS A 102 -15.31 -6.46 -3.64
CA CYS A 102 -13.96 -6.45 -4.17
C CYS A 102 -13.78 -7.50 -5.28
N LEU A 103 -14.23 -8.74 -5.05
CA LEU A 103 -14.13 -9.82 -6.05
C LEU A 103 -14.91 -9.52 -7.33
N ARG A 104 -16.07 -8.86 -7.25
CA ARG A 104 -16.79 -8.42 -8.46
C ARG A 104 -16.09 -7.31 -9.22
N LEU A 105 -15.27 -6.52 -8.54
CA LEU A 105 -14.55 -5.40 -9.13
C LEU A 105 -13.16 -5.81 -9.63
N ASP A 106 -12.72 -7.04 -9.33
CA ASP A 106 -11.41 -7.60 -9.64
C ASP A 106 -11.32 -8.21 -11.06
N ASP A 107 -12.29 -7.99 -11.95
CA ASP A 107 -12.15 -8.35 -13.37
C ASP A 107 -11.07 -7.45 -14.05
N ASP A 108 -9.89 -8.06 -14.21
CA ASP A 108 -8.76 -7.87 -15.13
C ASP A 108 -7.92 -6.58 -15.23
N ALA A 109 -8.29 -5.44 -14.63
CA ALA A 109 -7.36 -4.29 -14.56
C ALA A 109 -7.82 -3.14 -13.63
N GLY A 110 -9.08 -3.14 -13.21
CA GLY A 110 -9.75 -1.91 -12.73
C GLY A 110 -9.55 -1.57 -11.26
N PHE A 111 -9.32 -2.54 -10.38
CA PHE A 111 -9.32 -2.29 -8.93
C PHE A 111 -8.02 -1.67 -8.41
N ALA A 112 -6.88 -2.02 -9.02
CA ALA A 112 -5.59 -1.38 -8.75
C ALA A 112 -5.53 0.07 -9.30
N ALA A 113 -6.30 0.37 -10.36
CA ALA A 113 -6.33 1.67 -11.06
C ALA A 113 -7.28 2.73 -10.44
N GLY A 114 -7.68 2.55 -9.17
CA GLY A 114 -7.70 3.69 -8.26
C GLY A 114 -8.94 4.59 -8.20
N ARG A 115 -10.18 4.11 -8.42
CA ARG A 115 -11.37 4.98 -8.23
C ARG A 115 -12.65 4.38 -7.60
N ARG A 116 -12.64 3.18 -7.01
CA ARG A 116 -13.88 2.58 -6.44
C ARG A 116 -13.91 2.47 -4.91
N TRP A 117 -12.83 2.74 -4.19
CA TRP A 117 -12.82 2.61 -2.72
C TRP A 117 -13.85 3.48 -2.01
N LYS A 118 -14.17 4.66 -2.56
CA LYS A 118 -15.25 5.51 -2.01
C LYS A 118 -16.63 4.89 -2.21
N ASP A 119 -16.85 4.16 -3.30
CA ASP A 119 -18.13 3.51 -3.58
C ASP A 119 -18.28 2.25 -2.74
N VAL A 120 -17.21 1.45 -2.66
CA VAL A 120 -17.14 0.29 -1.76
C VAL A 120 -17.34 0.73 -0.32
N SER A 121 -16.73 1.85 0.10
CA SER A 121 -16.87 2.30 1.49
C SER A 121 -18.27 2.81 1.83
N ARG A 122 -18.98 3.42 0.87
CA ARG A 122 -20.41 3.75 1.01
C ARG A 122 -21.27 2.49 1.12
N ALA A 123 -20.99 1.47 0.31
CA ALA A 123 -21.75 0.22 0.33
C ALA A 123 -21.46 -0.61 1.60
N VAL A 124 -20.21 -0.63 2.07
CA VAL A 124 -19.77 -1.32 3.28
C VAL A 124 -19.89 -0.36 4.47
N TYR A 125 -21.13 -0.14 4.90
CA TYR A 125 -21.49 0.54 6.15
C TYR A 125 -21.09 2.03 6.25
N GLY A 126 -20.75 2.71 5.14
CA GLY A 126 -20.35 4.13 5.20
C GLY A 126 -19.02 4.36 5.92
N ARG A 127 -18.06 3.45 5.82
CA ARG A 127 -16.74 3.64 6.45
C ARG A 127 -15.86 4.55 5.60
N SER A 128 -14.73 5.01 6.15
CA SER A 128 -13.73 5.71 5.33
C SER A 128 -13.09 4.74 4.33
N SER A 129 -12.80 5.23 3.12
CA SER A 129 -12.14 4.42 2.08
C SER A 129 -10.79 3.86 2.54
N CYS A 130 -10.10 4.58 3.43
CA CYS A 130 -8.84 4.14 4.04
C CYS A 130 -9.03 2.94 4.98
N ALA A 131 -10.08 2.95 5.81
CA ALA A 131 -10.40 1.83 6.69
C ALA A 131 -10.74 0.57 5.89
N VAL A 132 -11.58 0.71 4.86
CA VAL A 132 -12.00 -0.41 4.00
C VAL A 132 -10.84 -0.99 3.21
N LYS A 133 -9.96 -0.15 2.63
CA LYS A 133 -8.74 -0.59 1.94
C LYS A 133 -7.76 -1.30 2.88
N ARG A 134 -7.69 -0.89 4.15
CA ARG A 134 -6.88 -1.59 5.16
C ARG A 134 -7.47 -2.95 5.46
N ARG A 135 -8.78 -3.03 5.73
CA ARG A 135 -9.48 -4.29 6.02
C ARG A 135 -9.34 -5.29 4.87
N TRP A 136 -9.51 -4.85 3.63
CA TRP A 136 -9.31 -5.72 2.46
C TRP A 136 -7.89 -6.30 2.38
N ARG A 137 -6.86 -5.49 2.71
CA ARG A 137 -5.47 -5.96 2.75
C ARG A 137 -5.20 -6.96 3.88
N GLU A 138 -5.99 -6.95 4.95
CA GLU A 138 -5.93 -7.95 6.03
C GLU A 138 -6.62 -9.24 5.57
N LEU A 139 -7.83 -9.14 5.05
CA LEU A 139 -8.62 -10.27 4.55
C LEU A 139 -7.92 -11.02 3.41
N ARG A 140 -7.37 -10.30 2.42
CA ARG A 140 -6.69 -10.89 1.26
C ARG A 140 -5.39 -11.62 1.62
N ARG A 141 -4.82 -11.37 2.80
CA ARG A 141 -3.65 -12.12 3.30
C ARG A 141 -4.03 -13.40 4.04
N SER A 142 -5.32 -13.60 4.36
CA SER A 142 -5.82 -14.80 5.00
C SER A 142 -6.26 -15.80 3.94
N ASP A 143 -5.46 -16.86 3.76
CA ASP A 143 -5.73 -17.95 2.82
C ASP A 143 -7.05 -18.69 3.17
N ALA A 144 -7.38 -18.78 4.46
CA ALA A 144 -8.63 -19.36 4.94
C ALA A 144 -9.88 -18.57 4.49
N PHE A 145 -9.81 -17.23 4.48
CA PHE A 145 -10.94 -16.39 4.08
C PHE A 145 -11.13 -16.39 2.56
N LEU A 146 -10.05 -16.27 1.80
CA LEU A 146 -10.12 -16.37 0.33
C LEU A 146 -10.50 -17.77 -0.12
N GLY A 147 -9.98 -18.83 0.51
CA GLY A 147 -10.33 -20.22 0.19
C GLY A 147 -11.78 -20.59 0.49
N ALA A 148 -12.39 -19.99 1.52
CA ALA A 148 -13.81 -20.16 1.81
C ALA A 148 -14.73 -19.44 0.81
N LEU A 149 -14.28 -18.31 0.26
CA LEU A 149 -15.05 -17.49 -0.69
C LEU A 149 -14.77 -17.85 -2.16
N TRP A 150 -13.64 -18.49 -2.43
CA TRP A 150 -13.17 -18.90 -3.75
C TRP A 150 -12.76 -20.37 -3.71
N ARG A 151 -13.65 -21.26 -4.17
CA ARG A 151 -13.17 -22.39 -4.95
C ARG A 151 -12.89 -21.84 -6.35
N PRO A 152 -11.71 -22.09 -6.93
CA PRO A 152 -11.54 -21.91 -8.36
C PRO A 152 -12.71 -22.59 -9.05
N ARG A 153 -13.28 -21.96 -10.08
CA ARG A 153 -14.07 -22.72 -11.06
C ARG A 153 -13.10 -23.78 -11.56
N THR A 154 -13.14 -24.98 -10.98
CA THR A 154 -12.45 -26.13 -11.55
C THR A 154 -12.98 -26.17 -12.96
N THR A 155 -12.09 -25.88 -13.91
CA THR A 155 -12.31 -26.11 -15.33
C THR A 155 -13.16 -27.37 -15.44
N THR A 156 -14.35 -27.22 -16.01
CA THR A 156 -15.19 -28.33 -16.42
C THR A 156 -14.30 -29.29 -17.18
N THR A 157 -13.79 -30.32 -16.51
CA THR A 157 -13.24 -31.50 -17.17
C THR A 157 -14.45 -32.09 -17.85
N ALA A 158 -14.56 -31.82 -19.15
CA ALA A 158 -15.48 -32.56 -20.00
C ALA A 158 -15.29 -34.05 -19.68
N PRO A 159 -16.38 -34.83 -19.54
CA PRO A 159 -16.22 -36.27 -19.37
C PRO A 159 -15.36 -36.80 -20.53
N PRO A 160 -14.47 -37.78 -20.29
CA PRO A 160 -13.69 -38.35 -21.37
C PRO A 160 -14.68 -38.88 -22.41
N ALA A 161 -14.68 -38.26 -23.60
CA ALA A 161 -15.21 -38.89 -24.79
C ALA A 161 -14.38 -40.16 -24.97
N ASN A 162 -15.00 -41.31 -24.67
CA ASN A 162 -14.70 -42.66 -25.19
C ASN A 162 -15.54 -43.69 -24.40
N ALA A 163 -16.83 -43.75 -24.70
CA ALA A 163 -17.60 -44.97 -24.48
C ALA A 163 -17.55 -45.75 -25.80
N ALA A 164 -16.73 -46.79 -25.82
CA ALA A 164 -16.60 -47.71 -26.94
C ALA A 164 -17.95 -48.36 -27.25
N ILE A 165 -18.40 -48.26 -28.50
CA ILE A 165 -19.46 -49.11 -29.04
C ILE A 165 -18.75 -50.35 -29.58
N THR A 166 -18.73 -51.43 -28.80
CA THR A 166 -18.32 -52.75 -29.30
C THR A 166 -19.55 -53.41 -29.91
N THR A 167 -19.66 -53.36 -31.24
CA THR A 167 -20.64 -54.15 -31.99
C THR A 167 -20.11 -55.57 -32.13
N THR A 168 -20.83 -56.52 -31.55
CA THR A 168 -20.71 -57.96 -31.79
C THR A 168 -21.24 -58.30 -33.18
N CYS A 169 -20.46 -59.03 -33.96
CA CYS A 169 -20.91 -59.99 -34.97
C CYS A 169 -20.01 -61.23 -34.86
#